data_AF-A0AA88BB38-F1
#
_entry.id   AF-A0AA88BB38-F1
#
_cell.length_a   1.000
_cell.length_b   1.000
_cell.length_c   1.000
_cell.angle_alpha   90.00
_cell.angle_beta   90.00
_cell.angle_gamma   90.00
#
_symmetry.space_group_name_H-M   'P 1'
#
loop_
_entity.id
_entity.type
_entity.pdbx_description
1 polymer ?
#
loop_
_entity_poly.entity_id
_entity_poly.type
_entity_poly.pdbx_seq_one_letter_code
_entity_poly.pdbx_strand_id
1 'polypeptide(L)'
;MNFFQPSFKLIAKQRDGARVRKTYSAPATPHQRLAADARTPDAVRHHLQEIYAALDPVALLRDIRDVQERLAVLGDTQPIGHPAAASQSIDRFLASLRTAWKDGAMRPTDRPLVKAERGRRRPDPHIRATPELRKWFETEPWRTGSELLSRLQEEYPGAYPNKLLRTLQRRLKSWRSEQANALLFAPSEKMPPGYEVTTLQ
;
A
#
# COMPACT_ATOMS: atom_id res chain seq x y z
N MET A 1 17.77 -12.37 -8.88
CA MET A 1 18.24 -12.86 -10.20
C MET A 1 17.19 -13.79 -10.78
N ASN A 2 16.62 -13.46 -11.95
CA ASN A 2 15.50 -14.22 -12.56
C ASN A 2 15.96 -15.54 -13.19
N PHE A 3 17.25 -15.66 -13.57
CA PHE A 3 17.82 -16.82 -14.27
C PHE A 3 17.68 -18.15 -13.52
N PHE A 4 17.73 -18.11 -12.18
CA PHE A 4 17.66 -19.27 -11.29
C PHE A 4 16.30 -19.42 -10.59
N GLN A 5 15.38 -18.46 -10.76
CA GLN A 5 14.11 -18.45 -10.03
C GLN A 5 12.98 -19.04 -10.89
N PRO A 6 12.37 -20.17 -10.48
CA PRO A 6 11.21 -20.70 -11.18
C PRO A 6 10.04 -19.71 -11.12
N SER A 7 9.36 -19.51 -12.25
CA SER A 7 8.17 -18.67 -12.31
C SER A 7 7.04 -19.34 -13.07
N PHE A 8 5.81 -19.06 -12.65
CA PHE A 8 4.58 -19.41 -13.37
C PHE A 8 4.32 -18.35 -14.44
N LYS A 9 4.16 -18.75 -15.70
CA LYS A 9 3.75 -17.85 -16.78
C LYS A 9 2.28 -18.08 -17.11
N LEU A 10 1.56 -16.99 -17.34
CA LEU A 10 0.16 -17.05 -17.74
C LEU A 10 0.09 -17.56 -19.18
N ILE A 11 -0.55 -18.72 -19.37
CA ILE A 11 -0.75 -19.32 -20.69
C ILE A 11 -2.04 -18.77 -21.31
N ALA A 12 -3.12 -18.77 -20.53
CA ALA A 12 -4.42 -18.36 -21.01
C ALA A 12 -5.19 -17.57 -19.94
N LYS A 13 -6.01 -16.64 -20.40
CA LYS A 13 -6.94 -15.89 -19.57
C LYS A 13 -8.27 -15.83 -20.31
N GLN A 14 -9.29 -16.42 -19.70
CA GLN A 14 -10.65 -16.42 -20.23
C GLN A 14 -11.57 -15.68 -19.27
N ARG A 15 -12.55 -14.98 -19.84
CA ARG A 15 -13.58 -14.26 -19.10
C ARG A 15 -14.94 -14.87 -19.43
N ASP A 16 -15.73 -15.11 -18.40
CA ASP A 16 -17.12 -15.55 -18.49
C ASP A 16 -17.96 -14.63 -17.60
N GLY A 17 -18.65 -13.66 -18.23
CA GLY A 17 -19.37 -12.58 -17.56
C GLY A 17 -18.50 -11.80 -16.55
N ALA A 18 -18.79 -11.99 -15.26
CA ALA A 18 -18.04 -11.38 -14.15
C ALA A 18 -16.82 -12.20 -13.70
N ARG A 19 -16.70 -13.47 -14.09
CA ARG A 19 -15.63 -14.38 -13.63
C ARG A 19 -14.47 -14.42 -14.62
N VAL A 20 -13.25 -14.51 -14.08
CA VAL A 20 -12.02 -14.64 -14.88
C VAL A 20 -11.28 -15.89 -14.45
N ARG A 21 -11.02 -16.80 -15.39
CA ARG A 21 -10.17 -17.98 -15.17
C ARG A 21 -8.81 -17.75 -15.82
N LYS A 22 -7.75 -18.05 -15.08
CA LYS A 22 -6.36 -17.94 -15.55
C LYS A 22 -5.73 -19.33 -15.49
N THR A 23 -5.11 -19.76 -16.58
CA THR A 23 -4.35 -21.01 -16.65
C THR A 23 -2.87 -20.65 -16.73
N TYR A 24 -2.09 -21.20 -15.81
CA TYR A 24 -0.66 -20.94 -15.72
C TYR A 24 0.14 -22.18 -16.14
N SER A 25 1.35 -21.96 -16.62
CA SER A 25 2.31 -23.02 -16.91
C SER A 25 2.86 -23.63 -15.63
N ALA A 26 3.43 -24.83 -15.72
CA ALA A 26 4.32 -25.37 -14.69
C ALA A 26 5.46 -24.38 -14.34
N PRO A 27 5.98 -24.42 -13.10
CA PRO A 27 7.09 -23.57 -12.69
C PRO A 27 8.36 -23.96 -13.45
N ALA A 28 8.97 -22.98 -14.12
CA ALA A 28 10.25 -23.16 -14.82
C ALA A 28 11.00 -21.83 -14.84
N THR A 29 12.33 -21.89 -14.80
CA THR A 29 13.16 -20.69 -14.91
C THR A 29 13.11 -20.13 -16.34
N PRO A 30 13.38 -18.84 -16.54
CA PRO A 30 13.52 -18.27 -17.89
C PRO A 30 14.55 -19.01 -18.74
N HIS A 31 15.68 -19.43 -18.15
CA HIS A 31 16.66 -20.28 -18.83
C HIS A 31 16.01 -21.57 -19.33
N GLN A 32 15.37 -22.32 -18.45
CA GLN A 32 14.79 -23.63 -18.81
C GLN A 32 13.76 -23.48 -19.93
N ARG A 33 12.94 -22.42 -19.88
CA ARG A 33 11.97 -22.11 -20.93
C ARG A 33 12.62 -21.80 -22.26
N LEU A 34 13.68 -20.99 -22.26
CA LEU A 34 14.40 -20.63 -23.47
C LEU A 34 15.11 -21.84 -24.09
N ALA A 35 15.72 -22.69 -23.26
CA ALA A 35 16.37 -23.92 -23.70
C ALA A 35 15.38 -24.96 -24.26
N ALA A 36 14.14 -24.98 -23.76
CA ALA A 36 13.09 -25.89 -24.21
C ALA A 36 12.25 -25.35 -25.40
N ASP A 37 12.40 -24.07 -25.78
CA ASP A 37 11.65 -23.49 -26.91
C ASP A 37 12.23 -24.02 -28.23
N ALA A 38 11.36 -24.56 -29.09
CA ALA A 38 11.74 -25.13 -30.38
C ALA A 38 12.34 -24.10 -31.35
N ARG A 39 12.10 -22.80 -31.12
CA ARG A 39 12.66 -21.72 -31.94
C ARG A 39 14.10 -21.36 -31.56
N THR A 40 14.64 -21.91 -30.48
CA THR A 40 15.98 -21.59 -30.01
C THR A 40 17.03 -22.40 -30.78
N PRO A 41 17.98 -21.75 -31.47
CA PRO A 41 19.06 -22.46 -32.16
C PRO A 41 19.95 -23.25 -31.19
N ASP A 42 20.52 -24.36 -31.65
CA ASP A 42 21.37 -25.23 -30.81
C ASP A 42 22.58 -24.51 -30.21
N ALA A 43 23.24 -23.64 -30.98
CA ALA A 43 24.36 -22.85 -30.48
C ALA A 43 23.97 -22.01 -29.24
N VAL A 44 22.76 -21.44 -29.23
CA VAL A 44 22.25 -20.66 -28.09
C VAL A 44 21.94 -21.56 -26.90
N ARG A 45 21.41 -22.77 -27.14
CA ARG A 45 21.15 -23.75 -26.06
C ARG A 45 22.44 -24.17 -25.36
N HIS A 46 23.48 -24.50 -26.13
CA HIS A 46 24.79 -24.84 -25.58
C HIS A 46 25.40 -23.68 -24.79
N HIS A 47 25.38 -22.46 -25.35
CA HIS A 47 25.90 -21.30 -24.65
C HIS A 47 25.19 -21.02 -23.32
N LEU A 48 23.86 -21.16 -23.26
CA LEU A 48 23.09 -21.00 -22.03
C LEU A 48 23.46 -22.05 -20.97
N GLN A 49 23.72 -23.30 -21.39
CA GLN A 49 24.15 -24.37 -20.50
C GLN A 49 25.54 -24.10 -19.92
N GLU A 50 26.47 -23.60 -20.73
CA GLU A 50 27.80 -23.19 -20.28
C GLU A 50 27.72 -22.08 -19.23
N ILE A 51 26.91 -21.04 -19.49
CA ILE A 51 26.67 -19.94 -18.54
C ILE A 51 26.08 -20.50 -17.24
N TYR A 52 25.09 -21.38 -17.32
CA TYR A 52 24.45 -21.95 -16.13
C TYR A 52 25.43 -22.79 -15.30
N ALA A 53 26.29 -23.57 -15.95
CA ALA A 53 27.31 -24.37 -15.27
C ALA A 53 28.39 -23.51 -14.61
N ALA A 54 28.71 -22.34 -15.18
CA ALA A 54 29.74 -21.44 -14.68
C ALA A 54 29.27 -20.53 -13.52
N LEU A 55 27.97 -20.29 -13.38
CA LEU A 55 27.43 -19.34 -12.41
C LEU A 55 27.07 -20.01 -11.08
N ASP A 56 27.68 -19.54 -9.99
CA ASP A 56 27.20 -19.81 -8.62
C ASP A 56 26.14 -18.77 -8.22
N PRO A 57 24.86 -19.16 -8.03
CA PRO A 57 23.80 -18.23 -7.66
C PRO A 57 24.02 -17.56 -6.30
N VAL A 58 24.73 -18.20 -5.36
CA VAL A 58 24.97 -17.64 -4.02
C VAL A 58 26.06 -16.58 -4.09
N ALA A 59 27.20 -16.88 -4.72
CA ALA A 59 28.26 -15.90 -4.96
C ALA A 59 27.74 -14.70 -5.75
N LEU A 60 26.98 -14.94 -6.82
CA LEU A 60 26.40 -13.88 -7.64
C LEU A 60 25.44 -12.96 -6.85
N LEU A 61 24.63 -13.54 -5.95
CA LEU A 61 23.77 -12.74 -5.08
C LEU A 61 24.55 -11.88 -4.09
N ARG A 62 25.66 -12.39 -3.55
CA ARG A 62 26.56 -11.61 -2.68
C ARG A 62 27.17 -10.45 -3.47
N ASP A 63 27.77 -10.73 -4.62
CA ASP A 63 28.45 -9.71 -5.42
C ASP A 63 27.48 -8.60 -5.88
N ILE A 64 26.23 -8.96 -6.25
CA ILE A 64 25.19 -7.97 -6.56
C ILE A 64 24.88 -7.09 -5.35
N ARG A 65 24.78 -7.66 -4.14
CA ARG A 65 24.49 -6.89 -2.92
C ARG A 65 25.64 -5.95 -2.58
N ASP A 66 26.88 -6.41 -2.69
CA ASP A 66 28.06 -5.59 -2.44
C ASP A 66 28.12 -4.38 -3.38
N VAL A 67 27.81 -4.59 -4.67
CA VAL A 67 27.72 -3.49 -5.65
C VAL A 67 26.56 -2.53 -5.31
N GLN A 68 25.40 -3.06 -4.94
CA GLN A 68 24.24 -2.23 -4.54
C GLN A 68 24.55 -1.37 -3.31
N GLU A 69 25.27 -1.91 -2.33
CA GLU A 69 25.70 -1.18 -1.13
C GLU A 69 26.68 -0.04 -1.49
N ARG A 70 27.70 -0.33 -2.31
CA ARG A 70 28.64 0.71 -2.79
C ARG A 70 27.91 1.82 -3.56
N LEU A 71 26.93 1.48 -4.40
CA LEU A 71 26.12 2.46 -5.11
C LEU A 71 25.24 3.29 -4.18
N ALA A 72 24.69 2.68 -3.12
CA ALA A 72 23.90 3.40 -2.12
C ALA A 72 24.76 4.47 -1.41
N VAL A 73 25.97 4.09 -0.94
CA VAL A 73 26.91 5.02 -0.32
C VAL A 73 27.22 6.21 -1.24
N LEU A 74 27.49 5.96 -2.52
CA LEU A 74 27.76 7.02 -3.49
C LEU A 74 26.55 7.93 -3.73
N GLY A 75 25.34 7.37 -3.77
CA GLY A 75 24.10 8.12 -3.93
C GLY A 75 23.73 8.98 -2.71
N ASP A 76 24.11 8.53 -1.51
CA ASP A 76 23.90 9.26 -0.26
C ASP A 76 24.98 10.35 -0.04
N THR A 77 26.14 10.23 -0.71
CA THR A 77 27.21 11.24 -0.72
C THR A 77 26.92 12.40 -1.68
N GLN A 78 25.65 12.72 -1.94
CA GLN A 78 25.25 14.03 -2.46
C GLN A 78 24.96 14.97 -1.29
N PRO A 79 25.93 15.76 -0.79
CA PRO A 79 25.63 16.90 0.07
C PRO A 79 25.25 18.07 -0.86
N ILE A 80 24.24 18.89 -0.58
CA ILE A 80 24.30 20.01 0.38
C ILE A 80 22.87 20.54 0.50
N GLY A 81 22.32 20.53 1.72
CA GLY A 81 20.96 21.01 1.98
C GLY A 81 20.61 21.01 3.47
N HIS A 82 21.37 21.83 4.22
CA HIS A 82 21.16 22.30 5.60
C HIS A 82 21.98 21.67 6.74
N PRO A 83 23.01 22.40 7.25
CA PRO A 83 23.51 22.22 8.59
C PRO A 83 22.61 23.01 9.55
N ALA A 84 21.59 22.36 10.12
CA ALA A 84 20.89 22.87 11.31
C ALA A 84 20.07 21.77 12.01
N ALA A 85 20.58 20.54 12.09
CA ALA A 85 20.01 19.58 13.02
C ALA A 85 20.63 19.82 14.40
N ALA A 86 20.12 20.85 15.09
CA ALA A 86 20.20 20.90 16.53
C ALA A 86 19.77 19.53 17.07
N SER A 87 20.59 18.98 17.97
CA SER A 87 20.39 17.75 18.72
C SER A 87 18.90 17.41 18.87
N GLN A 88 18.40 16.45 18.10
CA GLN A 88 17.08 15.90 18.35
C GLN A 88 17.10 15.38 19.78
N SER A 89 16.17 15.84 20.62
CA SER A 89 16.07 15.35 22.00
C SER A 89 15.88 13.84 21.97
N ILE A 90 16.48 13.15 22.94
CA ILE A 90 16.40 11.68 23.06
C ILE A 90 14.94 11.21 23.02
N ASP A 91 14.02 11.98 23.60
CA ASP A 91 12.58 11.68 23.56
C ASP A 91 12.01 11.64 22.15
N ARG A 92 12.42 12.56 21.27
CA ARG A 92 11.99 12.59 19.86
C ARG A 92 12.57 11.40 19.09
N PHE A 93 13.81 11.03 19.40
CA PHE A 93 14.45 9.83 18.85
C PHE A 93 13.72 8.54 19.30
N LEU A 94 13.45 8.39 20.59
CA LEU A 94 12.71 7.24 21.14
C LEU A 94 11.27 7.17 20.60
N ALA A 95 10.59 8.31 20.43
CA ALA A 95 9.28 8.37 19.80
C ALA A 95 9.32 7.90 18.34
N SER A 96 10.39 8.23 17.60
CA SER A 96 10.59 7.77 16.22
C SER A 96 10.82 6.25 16.12
N LEU A 97 11.49 5.63 17.10
CA LEU A 97 11.74 4.19 17.13
C LEU A 97 10.46 3.35 17.27
N ARG A 98 9.41 3.90 17.88
CA ARG A 98 8.08 3.26 17.98
C ARG A 98 7.49 2.91 16.61
N THR A 99 7.85 3.66 15.57
CA THR A 99 7.40 3.44 14.19
C THR A 99 8.50 2.95 13.26
N ALA A 100 9.78 3.01 13.65
CA ALA A 100 10.91 2.66 12.81
C ALA A 100 10.87 1.21 12.26
N TRP A 101 10.29 0.26 13.00
CA TRP A 101 10.10 -1.11 12.51
C TRP A 101 9.14 -1.22 11.31
N LYS A 102 8.27 -0.23 11.10
CA LYS A 102 7.38 -0.15 9.92
C LYS A 102 8.15 0.26 8.67
N ASP A 103 9.26 0.96 8.84
CA ASP A 103 10.12 1.47 7.77
C ASP A 103 11.31 0.53 7.49
N GLY A 104 11.30 -0.68 8.08
CA GLY A 104 12.37 -1.68 8.04
C GLY A 104 12.71 -2.15 6.62
N ALA A 105 13.51 -1.35 5.92
CA ALA A 105 14.20 -1.68 4.70
C ALA A 105 15.26 -2.76 5.00
N MET A 106 14.99 -4.03 4.67
CA MET A 106 15.97 -5.11 4.85
C MET A 106 17.15 -4.99 3.88
N ARG A 107 17.04 -4.15 2.85
CA ARG A 107 18.09 -3.91 1.86
C ARG A 107 18.43 -2.42 1.79
N PRO A 108 19.69 -2.05 1.53
CA PRO A 108 20.10 -0.66 1.31
C PRO A 108 19.29 0.06 0.20
N THR A 109 18.69 -0.68 -0.72
CA THR A 109 17.87 -0.14 -1.83
C THR A 109 16.36 -0.15 -1.56
N ASP A 110 15.89 -0.72 -0.44
CA ASP A 110 14.46 -0.79 -0.09
C ASP A 110 13.95 0.58 0.37
N ARG A 111 13.86 1.53 -0.56
CA ARG A 111 13.20 2.81 -0.31
C ARG A 111 11.69 2.61 -0.38
N PRO A 112 10.90 3.12 0.58
CA PRO A 112 9.45 3.07 0.48
C PRO A 112 9.03 3.78 -0.81
N LEU A 113 8.47 3.02 -1.75
CA LEU A 113 7.88 3.63 -2.94
C LEU A 113 6.72 4.50 -2.47
N VAL A 114 6.89 5.82 -2.57
CA VAL A 114 5.79 6.78 -2.41
C VAL A 114 4.83 6.54 -3.57
N LYS A 115 3.83 5.70 -3.33
CA LYS A 115 2.78 5.43 -4.31
C LYS A 115 2.03 6.74 -4.52
N ALA A 116 2.15 7.33 -5.71
CA ALA A 116 1.35 8.49 -6.09
C ALA A 116 -0.13 8.18 -5.81
N GLU A 117 -0.79 9.06 -5.04
CA GLU A 117 -2.21 8.90 -4.76
C GLU A 117 -2.98 8.94 -6.08
N ARG A 118 -3.63 7.82 -6.42
CA ARG A 118 -4.49 7.78 -7.59
C ARG A 118 -5.75 8.58 -7.28
N GLY A 119 -5.82 9.79 -7.84
CA GLY A 119 -7.00 10.63 -7.79
C GLY A 119 -8.24 9.90 -8.31
N ARG A 120 -9.42 10.32 -7.83
CA ARG A 120 -10.69 9.80 -8.35
C ARG A 120 -10.89 10.29 -9.78
N ARG A 121 -11.20 9.38 -10.71
CA ARG A 121 -11.57 9.72 -12.10
C ARG A 121 -12.95 10.40 -12.20
N ARG A 122 -13.78 10.30 -11.16
CA ARG A 122 -15.13 10.88 -11.10
C ARG A 122 -15.26 11.69 -9.82
N PRO A 123 -15.89 12.89 -9.86
CA PRO A 123 -16.25 13.64 -8.68
C PRO A 123 -17.03 12.79 -7.68
N ASP A 124 -16.81 12.99 -6.40
CA ASP A 124 -17.51 12.23 -5.36
C ASP A 124 -19.00 12.61 -5.35
N PRO A 125 -19.94 11.65 -5.49
CA PRO A 125 -21.38 11.91 -5.51
C PRO A 125 -21.91 12.63 -4.27
N HIS A 126 -21.26 12.48 -3.13
CA HIS A 126 -21.69 13.03 -1.84
C HIS A 126 -21.05 14.38 -1.53
N ILE A 127 -20.36 15.05 -2.48
CA ILE A 127 -19.67 16.33 -2.22
C ILE A 127 -20.64 17.36 -1.62
N ARG A 128 -21.82 17.53 -2.23
CA ARG A 128 -22.82 18.52 -1.81
C ARG A 128 -23.37 18.25 -0.41
N ALA A 129 -23.62 16.99 -0.06
CA ALA A 129 -24.16 16.57 1.24
C ALA A 129 -23.07 16.35 2.31
N THR A 130 -21.77 16.53 1.98
CA THR A 130 -20.67 16.33 2.93
C THR A 130 -20.82 17.13 4.24
N PRO A 131 -21.16 18.43 4.23
CA PRO A 131 -21.25 19.20 5.48
C PRO A 131 -22.40 18.70 6.38
N GLU A 132 -23.55 18.36 5.81
CA GLU A 132 -24.70 17.82 6.53
C GLU A 132 -24.38 16.44 7.13
N LEU A 133 -23.81 15.56 6.32
CA LEU A 133 -23.38 14.22 6.77
C LEU A 133 -22.35 14.30 7.90
N ARG A 134 -21.42 15.26 7.85
CA ARG A 134 -20.43 15.47 8.91
C ARG A 134 -21.09 15.98 10.19
N LYS A 135 -22.02 16.93 10.08
CA LYS A 135 -22.80 17.42 11.22
C LYS A 135 -23.57 16.29 11.90
N TRP A 136 -24.27 15.44 11.14
CA TRP A 136 -24.99 14.30 11.71
C TRP A 136 -24.07 13.27 12.34
N PHE A 137 -22.90 13.04 11.75
CA PHE A 137 -21.88 12.16 12.31
C PHE A 137 -21.31 12.69 13.64
N GLU A 138 -21.15 14.01 13.77
CA GLU A 138 -20.68 14.63 15.01
C GLU A 138 -21.74 14.59 16.12
N THR A 139 -23.02 14.79 15.78
CA THR A 139 -24.12 14.71 16.76
C THR A 139 -24.42 13.28 17.20
N GLU A 140 -24.36 12.31 16.28
CA GLU A 140 -24.72 10.92 16.55
C GLU A 140 -23.67 9.94 15.98
N PRO A 141 -22.47 9.83 16.60
CA PRO A 141 -21.36 9.02 16.06
C PRO A 141 -21.66 7.52 15.92
N TRP A 142 -22.67 7.02 16.64
CA TRP A 142 -23.10 5.61 16.62
C TRP A 142 -23.98 5.25 15.42
N ARG A 143 -24.46 6.23 14.62
CA ARG A 143 -25.31 5.96 13.46
C ARG A 143 -24.62 5.14 12.38
N THR A 144 -25.41 4.27 11.73
CA THR A 144 -24.93 3.44 10.62
C THR A 144 -24.97 4.17 9.28
N GLY A 145 -24.13 3.75 8.33
CA GLY A 145 -24.13 4.35 6.99
C GLY A 145 -25.41 4.12 6.19
N SER A 146 -26.19 3.09 6.52
CA SER A 146 -27.52 2.87 5.94
C SER A 146 -28.52 3.90 6.46
N GLU A 147 -28.54 4.16 7.76
CA GLU A 147 -29.44 5.15 8.36
C GLU A 147 -29.16 6.56 7.84
N LEU A 148 -27.87 6.95 7.74
CA LEU A 148 -27.49 8.24 7.17
C LEU A 148 -27.83 8.35 5.69
N LEU A 149 -27.82 7.24 4.93
CA LEU A 149 -28.23 7.24 3.52
C LEU A 149 -29.75 7.36 3.38
N SER A 150 -30.52 6.65 4.21
CA SER A 150 -31.99 6.73 4.22
C SER A 150 -32.44 8.15 4.55
N ARG A 151 -31.87 8.77 5.59
CA ARG A 151 -32.12 10.17 5.94
C ARG A 151 -31.78 11.12 4.79
N LEU A 152 -30.66 10.88 4.11
CA LEU A 152 -30.26 11.70 2.95
C LEU A 152 -31.22 11.54 1.75
N GLN A 153 -31.83 10.36 1.57
CA GLN A 153 -32.83 10.11 0.54
C GLN A 153 -34.18 10.77 0.84
N GLU A 154 -34.54 10.90 2.12
CA GLU A 154 -35.73 11.63 2.57
C GLU A 154 -35.59 13.13 2.33
N GLU A 155 -34.44 13.71 2.68
CA GLU A 155 -34.19 15.16 2.51
C GLU A 155 -33.98 15.55 1.03
N TYR A 156 -33.39 14.66 0.21
CA TYR A 156 -33.12 14.90 -1.21
C TYR A 156 -33.61 13.73 -2.08
N PRO A 157 -34.93 13.66 -2.35
CA PRO A 157 -35.51 12.57 -3.12
C PRO A 157 -34.91 12.51 -4.54
N GLY A 158 -34.49 11.32 -4.95
CA GLY A 158 -33.96 11.05 -6.30
C GLY A 158 -32.49 11.43 -6.53
N ALA A 159 -31.84 12.20 -5.65
CA ALA A 159 -30.44 12.60 -5.81
C ALA A 159 -29.43 11.50 -5.41
N TYR A 160 -29.79 10.66 -4.44
CA TYR A 160 -28.86 9.70 -3.81
C TYR A 160 -29.35 8.23 -3.90
N PRO A 161 -29.03 7.51 -4.99
CA PRO A 161 -29.45 6.12 -5.13
C PRO A 161 -28.69 5.15 -4.18
N ASN A 162 -29.32 4.02 -3.83
CA ASN A 162 -28.77 2.98 -2.92
C ASN A 162 -27.36 2.49 -3.28
N LYS A 163 -26.98 2.52 -4.57
CA LYS A 163 -25.63 2.18 -5.05
C LYS A 163 -24.51 3.01 -4.41
N LEU A 164 -24.84 4.15 -3.78
CA LEU A 164 -23.89 5.04 -3.11
C LEU A 164 -23.58 4.64 -1.65
N LEU A 165 -24.23 3.60 -1.10
CA LEU A 165 -24.00 3.14 0.28
C LEU A 165 -22.53 2.83 0.56
N ARG A 166 -21.86 2.11 -0.35
CA ARG A 166 -20.42 1.79 -0.24
C ARG A 166 -19.55 3.04 -0.19
N THR A 167 -19.92 4.10 -0.90
CA THR A 167 -19.19 5.38 -0.90
C THR A 167 -19.33 6.08 0.44
N LEU A 168 -20.54 6.08 1.02
CA LEU A 168 -20.82 6.68 2.32
C LEU A 168 -20.14 5.91 3.46
N GLN A 169 -20.24 4.58 3.48
CA GLN A 169 -19.58 3.75 4.50
C GLN A 169 -18.06 3.91 4.50
N ARG A 170 -17.43 4.03 3.31
CA ARG A 170 -15.99 4.31 3.21
C ARG A 170 -15.62 5.66 3.80
N ARG A 171 -16.47 6.67 3.61
CA ARG A 171 -16.28 8.01 4.18
C ARG A 171 -16.41 7.98 5.70
N LEU A 172 -17.45 7.33 6.25
CA LEU A 172 -17.61 7.14 7.69
C LEU A 172 -16.44 6.39 8.32
N LYS A 173 -15.88 5.39 7.62
CA LYS A 173 -14.68 4.69 8.08
C LYS A 173 -13.48 5.65 8.22
N SER A 174 -13.30 6.58 7.28
CA SER A 174 -12.25 7.61 7.38
C SER A 174 -12.48 8.48 8.61
N TRP A 175 -13.68 9.02 8.78
CA TRP A 175 -14.01 9.90 9.91
C TRP A 175 -13.90 9.21 11.26
N ARG A 176 -14.32 7.94 11.37
CA ARG A 176 -14.13 7.16 12.60
C ARG A 176 -12.65 6.89 12.89
N SER A 177 -11.83 6.67 11.85
CA SER A 177 -10.39 6.53 12.02
C SER A 177 -9.74 7.85 12.46
N GLU A 178 -10.17 8.98 11.91
CA GLU A 178 -9.74 10.32 12.30
C GLU A 178 -10.10 10.59 13.78
N GLN A 179 -11.35 10.31 14.17
CA GLN A 179 -11.79 10.44 15.57
C GLN A 179 -11.03 9.51 16.52
N ALA A 180 -10.84 8.25 16.15
CA ALA A 180 -10.04 7.31 16.97
C ALA A 180 -8.59 7.76 17.10
N ASN A 181 -7.98 8.25 16.02
CA ASN A 181 -6.63 8.82 16.09
C ASN A 181 -6.59 10.07 16.97
N ALA A 182 -7.60 10.94 16.89
CA ALA A 182 -7.69 12.10 17.78
C ALA A 182 -7.79 11.66 19.24
N LEU A 183 -8.64 10.68 19.58
CA LEU A 183 -8.76 10.17 20.96
C LEU A 183 -7.46 9.53 21.48
N LEU A 184 -6.71 8.84 20.61
CA LEU A 184 -5.49 8.12 21.00
C LEU A 184 -4.23 9.00 21.02
N PHE A 185 -4.20 10.07 20.22
CA PHE A 185 -2.98 10.86 19.96
C PHE A 185 -3.15 12.37 20.22
N ALA A 186 -4.32 12.86 20.62
CA ALA A 186 -4.46 14.25 21.04
C ALA A 186 -3.74 14.50 22.38
N PRO A 187 -3.03 15.64 22.53
CA PRO A 187 -2.57 16.11 23.84
C PRO A 187 -3.80 16.32 24.73
N SER A 188 -3.69 15.91 26.00
CA SER A 188 -4.73 15.93 27.03
C SER A 188 -5.22 17.34 27.43
N GLU A 189 -5.63 18.19 26.49
CA GLU A 189 -6.11 19.55 26.78
C GLU A 189 -7.44 19.92 26.12
N LYS A 190 -7.99 19.10 25.22
CA LYS A 190 -9.34 19.35 24.66
C LYS A 190 -10.16 18.08 24.60
N MET A 191 -10.64 17.66 25.77
CA MET A 191 -11.77 16.74 25.86
C MET A 191 -13.02 17.48 25.34
N PRO A 192 -13.67 17.03 24.26
CA PRO A 192 -14.94 17.64 23.86
C PRO A 192 -16.00 17.35 24.93
N PRO A 193 -16.87 18.32 25.24
CA PRO A 193 -17.91 18.13 26.26
C PRO A 193 -18.96 17.15 25.72
N GLY A 194 -19.00 15.93 26.25
CA GLY A 194 -20.02 14.97 25.80
C GLY A 194 -19.93 13.54 26.28
N TYR A 195 -18.97 13.16 27.14
CA TYR A 195 -18.91 11.79 27.65
C TYR A 195 -18.84 11.78 29.18
N GLU A 196 -19.98 12.08 29.82
CA GLU A 196 -20.16 11.64 31.21
C GLU A 196 -20.39 10.13 31.19
N VAL A 197 -19.39 9.38 31.64
CA VAL A 197 -19.52 7.95 31.89
C VAL A 197 -20.37 7.81 33.15
N THR A 198 -21.68 7.59 32.98
CA THR A 198 -22.57 7.19 34.07
C THR A 198 -22.06 5.89 34.65
N THR A 199 -21.35 5.99 35.77
CA THR A 199 -20.97 4.84 36.59
C THR A 199 -22.22 4.47 37.37
N LEU A 200 -22.84 3.34 37.01
CA LEU A 200 -23.92 2.74 37.79
C LEU A 200 -23.34 2.27 39.13
N GLN A 201 -23.95 2.73 40.24
CA GLN A 201 -23.87 2.09 41.55
C GLN A 201 -25.02 1.10 41.70
#